data_AF-A0A0H5NK10-F1
#
_entry.id   AF-A0A0H5NK10-F1
#
_cell.length_a   1.000
_cell.length_b   1.000
_cell.length_c   1.000
_cell.angle_alpha   90.00
_cell.angle_beta   90.00
_cell.angle_gamma   90.00
#
_symmetry.space_group_name_H-M   'P 1'
#
loop_
_entity.id
_entity.type
_entity.pdbx_description
1 polymer ?
#
loop_
_entity_poly.entity_id
_entity_poly.type
_entity_poly.pdbx_seq_one_letter_code
_entity_poly.pdbx_strand_id
1 'polypeptide(L)' 'MSDPCPTCAWPAPMLVSTHGSVRYLRCVCGQWVVAHPGGSTAINGRPGGPAGEPGDHFELIPLPES' A
#
# COMPACT_ATOMS: atom_id res chain seq x y z
N MET A 1 -2.33 21.49 1.06
CA MET A 1 -2.61 20.51 2.13
C MET A 1 -2.33 19.12 1.58
N SER A 2 -1.73 18.23 2.37
CA SER A 2 -1.62 16.82 1.98
C SER A 2 -2.99 16.16 2.15
N ASP A 3 -3.43 15.44 1.12
CA ASP A 3 -4.69 14.69 1.15
C ASP A 3 -4.54 13.46 2.07
N PRO A 4 -5.55 13.09 2.88
CA PRO A 4 -5.46 11.90 3.73
C PRO A 4 -5.33 10.65 2.87
N CYS A 5 -4.68 9.61 3.41
CA CYS A 5 -4.59 8.34 2.71
C CYS A 5 -6.00 7.76 2.46
N PRO A 6 -6.40 7.49 1.20
CA PRO A 6 -7.75 7.02 0.91
C PRO A 6 -8.02 5.58 1.41
N THR A 7 -7.00 4.85 1.85
CA THR A 7 -7.14 3.49 2.39
C THR A 7 -7.35 3.44 3.90
N CYS A 8 -6.68 4.29 4.67
CA CYS A 8 -6.70 4.22 6.15
C CYS A 8 -6.99 5.56 6.83
N ALA A 9 -7.34 6.59 6.06
CA ALA A 9 -7.61 7.96 6.52
C ALA A 9 -6.44 8.65 7.25
N TRP A 10 -5.21 8.12 7.19
CA TRP A 10 -4.05 8.75 7.81
C TRP A 10 -3.83 10.17 7.22
N PRO A 11 -3.80 11.23 8.05
CA PRO A 11 -3.90 12.61 7.56
C PRO A 11 -2.63 13.15 6.93
N ALA A 12 -1.48 12.51 7.15
CA ALA A 12 -0.18 13.01 6.68
C ALA A 12 0.69 11.89 6.10
N PRO A 13 0.40 11.39 4.88
CA PRO A 13 1.31 10.49 4.17
C PRO A 13 2.67 11.19 3.92
N MET A 14 3.76 10.45 4.09
CA MET A 14 5.12 10.99 3.95
C MET A 14 5.48 11.19 2.47
N LEU A 15 5.94 12.37 2.08
CA LEU A 15 6.46 12.60 0.72
C LEU A 15 7.77 11.83 0.51
N VAL A 16 7.85 11.05 -0.57
CA VAL A 16 9.05 10.30 -0.96
C VAL A 16 9.72 10.93 -2.18
N SER A 17 8.94 11.35 -3.18
CA SER A 17 9.47 11.96 -4.41
C SER A 17 8.46 12.91 -5.05
N THR A 18 8.95 13.82 -5.89
CA THR A 18 8.13 14.77 -6.66
C THR A 18 8.59 14.81 -8.11
N HIS A 19 7.65 14.77 -9.05
CA HIS A 19 7.91 14.90 -10.48
C HIS A 19 6.90 15.87 -11.11
N GLY A 20 7.31 17.11 -11.33
CA GLY A 20 6.41 18.18 -11.75
C GLY A 20 5.29 18.41 -10.72
N SER A 21 4.04 18.30 -11.16
CA SER A 21 2.85 18.44 -10.31
C SER A 21 2.43 17.14 -9.60
N VAL A 22 3.17 16.04 -9.82
CA VAL A 22 2.89 14.73 -9.22
C VAL A 22 3.78 14.52 -8.01
N ARG A 23 3.18 14.09 -6.89
CA ARG A 23 3.86 13.78 -5.63
C ARG A 23 3.63 12.31 -5.28
N TYR A 24 4.71 11.59 -5.03
CA TYR A 24 4.68 10.19 -4.59
C TYR A 24 4.86 10.16 -3.07
N LEU A 25 3.86 9.62 -2.37
CA LEU A 25 3.83 9.56 -0.91
C LEU A 25 3.73 8.11 -0.41
N ARG A 26 4.21 7.88 0.81
CA ARG A 26 4.11 6.62 1.53
C ARG A 26 3.24 6.79 2.78
N CYS A 27 2.22 5.96 2.91
CA CYS A 27 1.38 5.94 4.11
C CYS A 27 1.93 4.94 5.15
N VAL A 28 1.64 5.19 6.43
CA VAL A 28 1.95 4.28 7.54
C VAL A 28 1.26 2.91 7.42
N CYS A 29 0.14 2.83 6.69
CA CYS A 29 -0.53 1.54 6.41
C CYS A 29 0.18 0.69 5.33
N GLY A 30 1.32 1.14 4.82
CA GLY A 30 2.08 0.39 3.81
C GLY A 30 1.55 0.56 2.39
N GLN A 31 0.64 1.51 2.15
CA GLN A 31 0.20 1.88 0.80
C GLN A 31 1.04 3.02 0.22
N TRP A 32 1.21 2.98 -1.10
CA TRP A 32 1.73 4.13 -1.84
C TRP A 32 0.55 5.03 -2.25
N VAL A 33 0.75 6.35 -2.24
CA VAL A 33 -0.26 7.33 -2.65
C VAL A 33 0.37 8.25 -3.70
N VAL A 34 -0.33 8.47 -4.81
CA VAL A 34 0.07 9.44 -5.85
C VAL A 34 -0.87 10.61 -5.78
N ALA A 35 -0.37 11.78 -5.38
CA ALA A 35 -1.12 13.02 -5.41
C ALA A 35 -0.80 13.81 -6.67
N HIS A 36 -1.83 14.31 -7.33
CA HIS A 36 -1.77 15.11 -8.56
C HIS A 36 -2.84 16.21 -8.48
N PRO A 37 -2.88 17.18 -9.42
CA PRO A 37 -3.83 18.30 -9.35
C PRO A 37 -5.31 17.90 -9.30
N GLY A 38 -5.65 16.68 -9.76
CA GLY A 38 -7.01 16.12 -9.77
C GLY A 38 -7.39 15.32 -8.52
N GLY A 39 -6.48 15.14 -7.55
CA GLY A 39 -6.75 14.37 -6.33
C GLY A 39 -5.60 13.43 -5.93
N SER A 40 -5.92 12.47 -5.06
CA SER A 40 -4.99 11.44 -4.62
C SER A 40 -5.49 10.04 -4.99
N THR A 41 -4.57 9.16 -5.39
CA THR A 41 -4.89 7.76 -5.71
C THR A 41 -3.97 6.85 -4.92
N ALA A 42 -4.55 5.90 -4.17
CA ALA A 42 -3.77 4.83 -3.58
C ALA A 42 -3.37 3.84 -4.67
N ILE A 43 -2.07 3.55 -4.72
CA ILE A 43 -1.50 2.48 -5.51
C ILE A 43 -1.11 1.37 -4.56
N ASN A 44 -1.76 0.22 -4.70
CA ASN A 44 -1.30 -1.02 -4.10
C ASN A 44 0.05 -1.35 -4.74
N GLY A 45 1.13 -1.00 -4.04
CA GLY A 45 2.45 -1.50 -4.37
C GLY A 45 2.44 -3.00 -4.12
N ARG A 46 2.16 -3.80 -5.15
CA ARG A 46 2.18 -5.26 -5.04
C ARG A 46 3.56 -5.71 -4.56
N PRO A 47 3.61 -6.51 -3.49
CA PRO A 47 3.99 -7.92 -3.67
C PRO A 47 2.85 -8.81 -3.14
N GLY A 48 2.16 -9.55 -4.02
CA GLY A 48 1.01 -10.43 -3.71
C GLY A 48 -0.31 -9.69 -3.45
N GLY A 49 -1.24 -9.63 -4.41
CA GLY A 49 -2.51 -10.39 -4.30
C GLY A 49 -3.66 -9.48 -3.83
N PRO A 50 -4.94 -9.73 -4.21
CA PRO A 50 -6.06 -8.93 -3.73
C PRO A 50 -6.22 -9.10 -2.21
N ALA A 51 -6.69 -8.06 -1.54
CA ALA A 51 -7.14 -8.14 -0.15
C ALA A 51 -8.31 -9.14 -0.06
N GLY A 52 -8.01 -10.38 0.29
CA GLY A 52 -8.99 -11.44 0.50
C GLY A 52 -8.45 -12.40 1.54
N GLU A 53 -9.13 -12.43 2.69
CA GLU A 53 -9.12 -13.45 3.73
C GLU A 53 -7.86 -13.54 4.63
N PRO A 54 -7.96 -13.25 5.94
CA PRO A 54 -7.10 -13.88 6.94
C PRO A 54 -7.53 -15.35 7.08
N GLY A 55 -7.10 -16.21 6.17
CA GLY A 55 -7.47 -17.62 6.13
C GLY A 55 -6.32 -18.48 5.68
N ASP A 56 -5.63 -19.04 6.67
CA ASP A 56 -5.09 -20.40 6.68
C ASP A 56 -4.47 -20.93 5.37
N HIS A 57 -3.16 -20.74 5.18
CA HIS A 57 -2.35 -21.75 4.50
C HIS A 57 -0.86 -21.60 4.86
N PHE A 58 -0.51 -21.89 6.11
CA PHE A 58 0.82 -22.41 6.43
C PHE A 58 0.71 -23.93 6.43
N GLU A 59 0.53 -24.57 5.27
CA GLU A 59 0.83 -26.02 5.21
C GLU A 59 2.33 -26.16 5.43
N LEU A 60 2.66 -26.70 6.60
CA LEU A 60 3.94 -27.29 6.90
C LEU A 60 4.23 -28.34 5.82
N ILE A 61 5.29 -28.12 5.05
CA ILE A 61 5.80 -29.11 4.10
C ILE A 61 6.04 -30.41 4.88
N PRO A 62 5.35 -31.53 4.59
CA PRO A 62 5.55 -32.76 5.34
C PRO A 62 6.97 -33.28 5.06
N LEU A 63 7.72 -33.55 6.14
CA LEU A 63 9.02 -34.22 6.06
C LEU A 63 8.81 -35.69 5.69
N PRO A 64 9.66 -36.29 4.83
CA PRO A 64 9.51 -37.68 4.42
C PRO A 64 9.68 -38.63 5.61
N GLU A 65 8.80 -39.62 5.74
CA GLU A 65 8.99 -40.73 6.67
C GLU A 65 10.10 -41.66 6.15
N SER A 66 10.98 -42.08 7.06
CA SER A 66 12.22 -42.84 6.84
C SER A 66 12.02 -44.27 6.35
#